data_AF-A0A937Z9Q0-F1
#
_entry.id   AF-A0A937Z9Q0-F1
#
_cell.length_a   1.000
_cell.length_b   1.000
_cell.length_c   1.000
_cell.angle_alpha   90.00
_cell.angle_beta   90.00
_cell.angle_gamma   90.00
#
_symmetry.space_group_name_H-M   'P 1'
#
loop_
_entity.id
_entity.type
_entity.pdbx_description
1 polymer ?
#
loop_
_entity_poly.entity_id
_entity_poly.type
_entity_poly.pdbx_seq_one_letter_code
_entity_poly.pdbx_strand_id
1 'polypeptide(L)' 'MASEDLDRLRKNLDILRLRHVVEHLDDHLREAKRLELGHVGFMVRVTDAEVLARTERGAQQRIAKAC' A
#
# COMPACT_ATOMS: atom_id res chain seq x y z
N MET A 1 19.35 -3.31 12.13
CA MET A 1 19.58 -2.94 10.72
C MET A 1 18.32 -3.19 9.88
N ALA A 2 18.19 -4.24 9.05
CA ALA A 2 17.06 -4.35 8.10
C ALA A 2 15.65 -4.42 8.73
N SER A 3 15.50 -5.01 9.92
CA SER A 3 14.21 -5.09 10.62
C SER A 3 13.70 -3.72 11.10
N GLU A 4 14.59 -2.90 11.67
CA GLU A 4 14.21 -1.59 12.23
C GLU A 4 13.77 -0.60 11.13
N ASP A 5 14.42 -0.65 9.97
CA ASP A 5 14.05 0.19 8.83
C ASP A 5 12.68 -0.22 8.26
N LEU A 6 12.39 -1.53 8.22
CA LEU A 6 11.09 -2.05 7.79
C LEU A 6 9.97 -1.69 8.78
N ASP A 7 10.23 -1.80 10.08
CA ASP A 7 9.29 -1.42 11.13
C ASP A 7 8.98 0.07 11.09
N ARG A 8 10.00 0.90 10.87
CA ARG A 8 9.84 2.35 10.68
C ARG A 8 9.02 2.66 9.43
N LEU A 9 9.26 1.96 8.33
CA LEU A 9 8.47 2.12 7.10
C LEU A 9 7.01 1.74 7.34
N ARG A 10 6.74 0.59 7.96
CA ARG A 10 5.37 0.16 8.34
C ARG A 10 4.66 1.22 9.18
N LYS A 11 5.33 1.76 10.20
CA LYS A 11 4.78 2.81 11.06
C LYS A 11 4.44 4.09 10.28
N ASN A 12 5.34 4.50 9.38
CA ASN A 12 5.10 5.69 8.55
C ASN A 12 3.91 5.48 7.60
N LEU A 13 3.81 4.31 6.97
CA LEU A 13 2.69 3.98 6.08
C LEU A 13 1.36 3.94 6.83
N ASP A 14 1.35 3.44 8.07
CA ASP A 14 0.16 3.45 8.92
C ASP A 14 -0.27 4.89 9.31
N ILE A 15 0.69 5.76 9.65
CA ILE A 15 0.42 7.20 9.90
C ILE A 15 -0.19 7.86 8.65
N LEU A 16 0.30 7.51 7.46
CA LEU A 16 -0.24 7.98 6.18
C LEU A 16 -1.57 7.32 5.80
N ARG A 17 -2.09 6.41 6.64
CA ARG A 17 -3.31 5.62 6.42
C ARG A 17 -3.27 4.76 5.17
N LEU A 18 -2.08 4.36 4.72
CA LEU A 18 -1.89 3.48 3.57
C LEU A 18 -2.05 2.01 4.02
N ARG A 19 -3.21 1.67 4.56
CA ARG A 19 -3.45 0.38 5.24
C ARG A 19 -3.30 -0.82 4.30
N HIS A 20 -3.81 -0.71 3.08
CA HIS A 20 -3.66 -1.76 2.08
C HIS A 20 -2.18 -1.98 1.75
N VAL A 21 -1.41 -0.89 1.65
CA VAL A 21 0.03 -0.95 1.41
C VAL A 21 0.76 -1.60 2.58
N VAL A 22 0.38 -1.32 3.83
CA VAL A 22 0.96 -1.97 5.02
C VAL A 22 0.70 -3.48 5.01
N GLU A 23 -0.51 -3.89 4.66
CA GLU A 23 -0.92 -5.30 4.57
C GLU A 23 -0.13 -6.07 3.49
N HIS A 24 0.27 -5.38 2.41
CA HIS A 24 0.96 -5.96 1.25
C HIS A 24 2.37 -5.39 1.02
N LEU A 25 3.02 -4.89 2.07
CA LEU A 25 4.26 -4.13 1.96
C LEU A 25 5.38 -4.93 1.28
N ASP A 26 5.53 -6.20 1.65
CA ASP A 26 6.60 -7.05 1.11
C ASP A 26 6.45 -7.28 -0.39
N ASP A 27 5.21 -7.38 -0.89
CA ASP A 27 4.94 -7.51 -2.31
C ASP A 27 5.25 -6.21 -3.05
N HIS A 28 4.85 -5.06 -2.49
CA HIS A 28 5.19 -3.75 -3.06
C HIS A 28 6.71 -3.52 -3.10
N LEU A 29 7.46 -3.93 -2.08
CA LEU A 29 8.92 -3.87 -2.06
C LEU A 29 9.54 -4.79 -3.10
N ARG A 30 9.04 -6.03 -3.24
CA ARG A 30 9.51 -6.99 -4.25
C ARG A 30 9.28 -6.45 -5.66
N GLU A 31 8.12 -5.87 -5.92
CA GLU A 31 7.79 -5.28 -7.22
C GLU A 31 8.61 -4.03 -7.51
N ALA A 32 8.81 -3.16 -6.52
CA ALA A 32 9.66 -1.98 -6.66
C ALA A 32 11.09 -2.35 -7.02
N LYS A 33 11.63 -3.41 -6.39
CA LYS A 33 12.93 -3.97 -6.74
C LYS A 33 12.95 -4.53 -8.17
N ARG A 34 11.91 -5.27 -8.56
CA ARG A 34 11.80 -5.84 -9.93
C ARG A 34 11.73 -4.77 -11.01
N LEU A 35 11.06 -3.66 -10.72
CA LEU A 35 10.85 -2.54 -11.65
C LEU A 35 11.91 -1.45 -11.52
N GLU A 36 12.95 -1.68 -10.71
CA GLU A 36 14.03 -0.72 -10.42
C GLU A 36 13.50 0.66 -10.02
N LEU A 37 12.37 0.69 -9.29
CA LEU A 37 11.75 1.94 -8.87
C LEU A 37 12.59 2.63 -7.80
N GLY A 38 12.96 3.87 -8.08
CA GLY A 38 13.44 4.79 -7.05
C GLY A 38 12.33 5.17 -6.07
N HIS A 39 12.69 5.93 -5.04
CA HIS A 39 11.77 6.29 -3.94
C HIS A 39 10.46 6.94 -4.42
N VAL A 40 10.53 7.89 -5.37
CA VAL A 40 9.35 8.57 -5.92
C VAL A 40 8.44 7.60 -6.68
N GLY A 41 9.02 6.72 -7.51
CA GLY A 41 8.26 5.72 -8.27
C GLY A 41 7.57 4.71 -7.34
N PHE A 42 8.26 4.30 -6.27
CA PHE A 42 7.65 3.48 -5.21
C PHE A 42 6.47 4.18 -4.55
N MET A 43 6.64 5.45 -4.15
CA MET A 43 5.58 6.22 -3.47
C MET A 43 4.34 6.44 -4.35
N VAL A 44 4.52 6.71 -5.65
CA VAL A 44 3.40 6.82 -6.61
C VAL A 44 2.65 5.49 -6.67
N ARG A 45 3.37 4.37 -6.89
CA ARG A 45 2.76 3.04 -7.01
C ARG A 45 1.94 2.65 -5.78
N VAL A 46 2.50 2.82 -4.58
CA VAL A 46 1.79 2.44 -3.35
C VAL A 46 0.60 3.35 -3.07
N THR A 47 0.66 4.62 -3.48
CA THR A 47 -0.48 5.53 -3.40
C THR A 47 -1.60 5.10 -4.34
N ASP A 48 -1.28 4.76 -5.59
CA ASP A 48 -2.26 4.25 -6.57
C ASP A 48 -2.93 2.97 -6.07
N ALA A 49 -2.14 2.03 -5.54
CA ALA A 49 -2.66 0.78 -4.97
C ALA A 49 -3.64 1.04 -3.81
N GLU A 50 -3.32 1.96 -2.89
CA GLU A 50 -4.23 2.31 -1.80
C GLU A 50 -5.53 2.94 -2.31
N VAL A 51 -5.45 3.85 -3.28
CA VAL A 51 -6.63 4.52 -3.87
C VAL A 51 -7.55 3.50 -4.54
N LEU A 52 -7.00 2.57 -5.30
CA LEU A 52 -7.74 1.48 -5.93
C LEU A 52 -8.44 0.61 -4.87
N ALA A 53 -7.69 0.13 -3.88
CA ALA A 53 -8.23 -0.73 -2.82
C ALA A 53 -9.34 -0.03 -2.00
N ARG A 54 -9.24 1.28 -1.76
CA ARG A 54 -10.33 2.05 -1.12
C ARG A 54 -11.57 2.13 -2.00
N THR A 55 -11.39 2.36 -3.30
CA THR A 55 -12.49 2.45 -4.26
C THR A 55 -13.23 1.13 -4.37
N GLU A 56 -12.50 0.01 -4.45
CA GLU A 56 -13.06 -1.34 -4.48
C GLU A 56 -13.83 -1.66 -3.20
N ARG A 57 -13.25 -1.40 -2.02
CA ARG A 57 -13.94 -1.60 -0.74
C ARG A 57 -15.23 -0.77 -0.65
N GLY A 58 -15.20 0.49 -1.10
CA GLY A 58 -16.39 1.33 -1.16
C GLY A 58 -17.45 0.82 -2.16
N ALA A 59 -17.04 0.25 -3.29
CA ALA A 59 -17.95 -0.38 -4.24
C ALA A 59 -18.59 -1.66 -3.67
N GLN A 60 -17.79 -2.54 -3.07
CA GLN A 60 -18.27 -3.76 -2.41
C GLN A 60 -19.26 -3.46 -1.29
N GLN A 61 -18.99 -2.45 -0.46
CA GLN A 61 -19.93 -2.01 0.58
C GLN A 61 -21.26 -1.50 0.01
N ARG A 62 -21.25 -0.81 -1.14
CA ARG A 62 -22.48 -0.36 -1.79
C ARG A 62 -23.29 -1.54 -2.34
N ILE A 63 -22.63 -2.51 -2.94
CA ILE A 63 -23.28 -3.74 -3.42
C ILE A 63 -23.88 -4.52 -2.26
N ALA A 64 -23.12 -4.72 -1.17
CA ALA A 64 -23.59 -5.45 0.01
C ALA A 64 -24.77 -4.78 0.73
N LYS A 65 -24.95 -3.46 0.59
CA LYS A 65 -26.12 -2.75 1.13
C LYS A 65 -27.35 -2.80 0.22
N ALA A 66 -27.18 -3.16 -1.05
CA ALA A 66 -28.26 -3.23 -2.04
C ALA A 66 -28.85 -4.64 -2.19
N CYS A 67 -28.21 -5.66 -1.63
CA CYS A 67 -28.68 -7.04 -1.53
C CYS A 67 -29.23 -7.34 -0.14
#